data_AF-A0A2N2IVG0-F1
#
_entry.id   AF-A0A2N2IVG0-F1
#
_cell.length_a   1.000
_cell.length_b   1.000
_cell.length_c   1.000
_cell.angle_alpha   90.00
_cell.angle_beta   90.00
_cell.angle_gamma   90.00
#
_symmetry.space_group_name_H-M   'P 1'
#
loop_
_entity.id
_entity.type
_entity.pdbx_description
1 polymer ?
#
loop_
_entity_poly.entity_id
_entity_poly.type
_entity_poly.pdbx_seq_one_letter_code
_entity_poly.pdbx_strand_id
1 'polypeptide(L)'
;MIPFVPGEKVSTVALHVLGASYGIALRNPTVELPDGFTAVYPKTLDNIPAGGETIVVARLQSPRTKGEIKLRGQVGGDKYEQTYPVELAATSAKGNAFVPRLYAATKIEDLEANQGDSAKEELVDLSKRFAVASRYTSLLVLESAAMFKAFGIDRNTSTAPMWTGEEASESSGADGTTEYETDDEDSAGGPLALGGAGSAKKDSRAKSEPAADMAEAYAQPPPLPAATSTMASPPRSAPPAKEPSWRDEERSRRGPGMVPMRRVWDRKATIAADTSSTVENASNEIARMEREVSDNPDSRTRLEKLLGLYAVTGQVDRASEMAERWARRDALDPGALIARAEVAARRGDRTRAIRILGGLADVRPGDSDTQKWLAGLHEAAGENDLACSHRIALAGLRMKDAAIVADAIRCARDTQRSLLSSTLQSDVESSVRTALDRELAKPAPENKLRGDVQVEATWDDDVDLDVALIGRNGQRYSWLGDPKARVTSRDATSTRRETLAVFNAPKGDYVVEVTRAGQDGRDAPVRGTLKVRAAGTTQVIPFVLSGPRTDAARVRIYYTSRLVPVSGW
;
A
#
# COMPACT_ATOMS: atom_id res chain seq x y z
N MET A 1 21.68 3.59 -18.66
CA MET A 1 20.62 3.21 -17.69
C MET A 1 20.32 4.45 -16.86
N ILE A 2 19.13 4.60 -16.29
CA ILE A 2 18.84 5.74 -15.38
C ILE A 2 18.98 5.19 -13.97
N PRO A 3 19.82 5.79 -13.11
CA PRO A 3 20.02 5.29 -11.76
C PRO A 3 18.69 5.33 -11.00
N PHE A 4 18.37 4.24 -10.32
CA PHE A 4 17.18 4.11 -9.49
C PHE A 4 17.61 3.73 -8.07
N VAL A 5 17.24 4.57 -7.10
CA VAL A 5 17.49 4.28 -5.69
C VAL A 5 16.19 3.79 -5.04
N PRO A 6 16.20 2.61 -4.37
CA PRO A 6 15.03 2.15 -3.62
C PRO A 6 14.55 3.20 -2.60
N GLY A 7 13.28 3.57 -2.66
CA GLY A 7 12.67 4.61 -1.81
C GLY A 7 12.53 5.98 -2.48
N GLU A 8 13.06 6.16 -3.69
CA GLU A 8 12.86 7.37 -4.48
C GLU A 8 11.39 7.47 -4.97
N LYS A 9 10.84 8.68 -4.99
CA LYS A 9 9.46 8.90 -5.44
C LYS A 9 9.32 8.52 -6.91
N VAL A 10 8.31 7.72 -7.23
CA VAL A 10 8.02 7.26 -8.60
C VAL A 10 7.89 8.43 -9.59
N SER A 11 7.36 9.58 -9.15
CA SER A 11 7.28 10.80 -9.97
C SER A 11 8.64 11.34 -10.38
N THR A 12 9.64 11.27 -9.48
CA THR A 12 11.01 11.73 -9.74
C THR A 12 11.69 10.80 -10.74
N VAL A 13 11.55 9.48 -10.53
CA VAL A 13 12.07 8.47 -11.46
C VAL A 13 11.43 8.61 -12.85
N ALA A 14 10.11 8.84 -12.91
CA ALA A 14 9.40 9.08 -14.18
C ALA A 14 9.89 10.35 -14.90
N LEU A 15 10.15 11.44 -14.16
CA LEU A 15 10.75 12.65 -14.72
C LEU A 15 12.18 12.43 -15.20
N HIS A 16 12.99 11.65 -14.50
CA HIS A 16 14.33 11.28 -14.96
C HIS A 16 14.26 10.46 -16.27
N VAL A 17 13.32 9.51 -16.36
CA VAL A 17 13.04 8.70 -17.56
C VAL A 17 12.62 9.57 -18.74
N LEU A 18 11.66 10.47 -18.52
CA LEU A 18 11.21 11.40 -19.55
C LEU A 18 12.35 12.35 -19.97
N GLY A 19 13.04 12.98 -19.02
CA GLY A 19 14.17 13.88 -19.29
C GLY A 19 15.28 13.21 -20.09
N ALA A 20 15.66 11.98 -19.73
CA ALA A 20 16.62 11.19 -20.49
C ALA A 20 16.13 10.85 -21.89
N SER A 21 14.83 10.57 -22.08
CA SER A 21 14.23 10.30 -23.40
C SER A 21 14.16 11.54 -24.29
N TYR A 22 14.02 12.73 -23.70
CA TYR A 22 14.01 14.03 -24.40
C TYR A 22 15.40 14.66 -24.58
N GLY A 23 16.48 13.92 -24.26
CA GLY A 23 17.86 14.41 -24.44
C GLY A 23 18.36 15.37 -23.36
N ILE A 24 17.60 15.55 -22.28
CA ILE A 24 17.88 16.42 -21.13
C ILE A 24 18.67 15.65 -20.06
N ALA A 25 19.68 14.90 -20.49
CA ALA A 25 20.58 14.15 -19.63
C ALA A 25 21.97 14.09 -20.26
N LEU A 26 23.01 14.21 -19.45
CA LEU A 26 24.39 13.97 -19.86
C LEU A 26 24.58 12.47 -20.05
N ARG A 27 24.78 12.08 -21.31
CA ARG A 27 24.98 10.69 -21.74
C ARG A 27 26.46 10.35 -21.84
N ASN A 28 26.79 9.11 -21.49
CA ASN A 28 28.15 8.57 -21.45
C ASN A 28 29.14 9.51 -20.71
N PRO A 29 28.82 9.93 -19.48
CA PRO A 29 29.68 10.85 -18.75
C PRO A 29 31.04 10.21 -18.46
N THR A 30 32.10 10.96 -18.72
CA THR A 30 33.47 10.61 -18.36
C THR A 30 34.06 11.74 -17.53
N VAL A 31 34.66 11.39 -16.39
CA VAL A 31 35.31 12.36 -15.49
C VAL A 31 36.82 12.16 -15.57
N GLU A 32 37.53 13.22 -15.92
CA GLU A 32 38.99 13.29 -15.85
C GLU A 32 39.37 14.05 -14.57
N LEU A 33 40.11 13.37 -13.69
CA LEU A 33 40.61 13.93 -12.43
C LEU A 33 42.08 14.33 -12.60
N PRO A 34 42.55 15.37 -11.89
CA PRO A 34 43.95 15.80 -11.98
C PRO A 34 44.89 14.80 -11.30
N ASP A 35 46.19 14.98 -11.50
CA ASP A 35 47.21 14.13 -10.89
C ASP A 35 47.12 14.15 -9.35
N GLY A 36 47.29 12.98 -8.73
CA GLY A 36 47.23 12.81 -7.26
C GLY A 36 45.93 12.20 -6.75
N PHE A 37 44.94 11.93 -7.61
CA PHE A 37 43.78 11.09 -7.31
C PHE A 37 44.01 9.65 -7.81
N THR A 38 43.73 8.67 -6.96
CA THR A 38 43.85 7.24 -7.29
C THR A 38 42.67 6.45 -6.78
N ALA A 39 42.48 5.24 -7.31
CA ALA A 39 41.40 4.33 -6.90
C ALA A 39 40.04 5.04 -6.90
N VAL A 40 39.69 5.57 -8.07
CA VAL A 40 38.48 6.36 -8.34
C VAL A 40 37.29 5.43 -8.57
N TYR A 41 36.16 5.75 -7.95
CA TYR A 41 34.90 5.00 -8.09
C TYR A 41 33.68 5.93 -8.17
N PRO A 42 32.63 5.56 -8.92
CA PRO A 42 32.54 4.36 -9.77
C PRO A 42 33.47 4.47 -11.00
N LYS A 43 33.87 3.33 -11.58
CA LYS A 43 34.77 3.33 -12.76
C LYS A 43 34.07 3.81 -14.03
N THR A 44 32.77 3.60 -14.09
CA THR A 44 31.89 4.02 -15.18
C THR A 44 30.73 4.78 -14.57
N LEU A 45 30.47 5.99 -15.05
CA LEU A 45 29.36 6.80 -14.58
C LEU A 45 28.10 6.51 -15.38
N ASP A 46 26.97 6.42 -14.68
CA ASP A 46 25.65 6.37 -15.30
C ASP A 46 25.25 7.73 -15.88
N ASN A 47 24.25 7.75 -16.76
CA ASN A 47 23.73 8.98 -17.34
C ASN A 47 23.21 9.92 -16.23
N ILE A 48 23.57 11.20 -16.30
CA ILE A 48 23.21 12.20 -15.30
C ILE A 48 22.03 13.03 -15.83
N PRO A 49 20.81 12.89 -15.29
CA PRO A 49 19.68 13.71 -15.69
C PRO A 49 19.88 15.16 -15.23
N ALA A 50 19.23 16.13 -15.88
CA ALA A 50 19.28 17.51 -15.42
C ALA A 50 18.75 17.66 -13.99
N GLY A 51 19.52 18.35 -13.14
CA GLY A 51 19.26 18.48 -11.70
C GLY A 51 19.63 17.24 -10.87
N GLY A 52 20.12 16.17 -11.52
CA GLY A 52 20.67 15.00 -10.84
C GLY A 52 22.05 15.27 -10.26
N GLU A 53 22.37 14.55 -9.18
CA GLU A 53 23.67 14.57 -8.52
C GLU A 53 24.38 13.24 -8.75
N THR A 54 25.69 13.27 -8.96
CA THR A 54 26.53 12.07 -8.97
C THR A 54 27.69 12.24 -8.02
N ILE A 55 28.04 11.17 -7.30
CA ILE A 55 29.11 11.18 -6.30
C ILE A 55 30.28 10.37 -6.85
N VAL A 56 31.43 11.02 -6.98
CA VAL A 56 32.71 10.37 -7.31
C VAL A 56 33.59 10.38 -6.07
N VAL A 57 34.12 9.22 -5.72
CA VAL A 57 35.09 9.08 -4.62
C VAL A 57 36.46 8.71 -5.17
N ALA A 58 37.51 9.18 -4.50
CA ALA A 58 38.89 8.86 -4.86
C ALA A 58 39.80 8.93 -3.63
N ARG A 59 40.97 8.29 -3.72
CA ARG A 59 42.04 8.37 -2.72
C ARG A 59 43.07 9.40 -3.13
N LEU A 60 43.37 10.33 -2.22
CA LEU A 60 44.44 11.30 -2.38
C LEU A 60 45.80 10.64 -2.15
N GLN A 61 46.76 10.87 -3.06
CA GLN A 61 48.15 10.44 -2.89
C GLN A 61 48.98 11.43 -2.07
N SER A 62 48.61 12.71 -2.08
CA SER A 62 49.30 13.79 -1.38
C SER A 62 48.34 14.51 -0.42
N PRO A 63 48.84 15.10 0.70
CA PRO A 63 47.99 15.81 1.67
C PRO A 63 47.30 17.06 1.11
N ARG A 64 47.78 17.60 -0.01
CA ARG A 64 47.14 18.70 -0.73
C ARG A 64 47.25 18.43 -2.22
N THR A 65 46.15 18.54 -2.93
CA THR A 65 46.08 18.36 -4.38
C THR A 65 45.30 19.51 -4.98
N LYS A 66 45.87 20.12 -6.02
CA LYS A 66 45.24 21.19 -6.77
C LYS A 66 45.22 20.82 -8.24
N GLY A 67 44.12 21.10 -8.92
CA GLY A 67 43.99 20.86 -10.36
C GLY A 67 42.58 21.15 -10.85
N GLU A 68 42.24 20.58 -11.99
CA GLU A 68 40.95 20.76 -12.64
C GLU A 68 40.30 19.39 -12.86
N ILE A 69 39.01 19.28 -12.53
CA ILE A 69 38.18 18.12 -12.86
C ILE A 69 37.42 18.45 -14.13
N LYS A 70 37.54 17.61 -15.17
CA LYS A 70 36.80 17.78 -16.42
C LYS A 70 35.70 16.73 -16.52
N LEU A 71 34.46 17.18 -16.63
CA LEU A 71 33.30 16.35 -16.91
C LEU A 71 32.96 16.45 -18.39
N ARG A 72 33.00 15.31 -19.09
CA ARG A 72 32.70 15.21 -20.53
C ARG A 72 31.52 14.29 -20.77
N GLY A 73 30.80 14.49 -21.87
CA GLY A 73 29.75 13.57 -22.33
C GLY A 73 28.97 14.14 -23.51
N GLN A 74 27.72 13.73 -23.67
CA GLN A 74 26.82 14.23 -24.71
C GLN A 74 25.48 14.70 -24.12
N VAL A 75 25.03 15.91 -24.46
CA VAL A 75 23.69 16.43 -24.10
C VAL A 75 22.96 16.75 -25.39
N GLY A 76 21.74 16.25 -25.58
CA GLY A 76 21.00 16.47 -26.82
C GLY A 76 21.63 15.91 -28.12
N GLY A 77 22.77 15.23 -28.04
CA GLY A 77 23.56 14.77 -29.19
C GLY A 77 24.87 15.56 -29.39
N ASP A 78 24.98 16.74 -28.78
CA ASP A 78 26.16 17.60 -28.85
C ASP A 78 27.19 17.24 -27.78
N LYS A 79 28.46 17.53 -28.06
CA LYS A 79 29.54 17.33 -27.08
C LYS A 79 29.39 18.32 -25.94
N TYR A 80 29.53 17.82 -24.72
CA TYR A 80 29.51 18.61 -23.51
C TYR A 80 30.83 18.46 -22.76
N GLU A 81 31.44 19.57 -22.38
CA GLU A 81 32.62 19.63 -21.51
C GLU A 81 32.42 20.74 -20.47
N GLN A 82 32.64 20.41 -19.20
CA GLN A 82 32.64 21.38 -18.10
C GLN A 82 33.84 21.13 -17.19
N THR A 83 34.51 22.21 -16.82
CA THR A 83 35.72 22.16 -16.01
C THR A 83 35.48 22.78 -14.63
N TYR A 84 35.93 22.08 -13.58
CA TYR A 84 35.78 22.48 -12.18
C TYR A 84 37.17 22.62 -11.54
N PRO A 85 37.58 23.83 -11.12
CA PRO A 85 38.83 24.00 -10.40
C PRO A 85 38.70 23.45 -8.98
N VAL A 86 39.61 22.59 -8.56
CA VAL A 86 39.60 21.99 -7.23
C VAL A 86 40.91 22.19 -6.50
N GLU A 87 40.80 22.49 -5.21
CA GLU A 87 41.92 22.51 -4.27
C GLU A 87 41.49 21.77 -3.00
N LEU A 88 41.96 20.53 -2.85
CA LEU A 88 41.61 19.67 -1.72
C LEU A 88 42.80 19.51 -0.78
N ALA A 89 42.53 19.57 0.52
CA ALA A 89 43.46 19.22 1.57
C ALA A 89 42.92 18.01 2.36
N ALA A 90 43.77 17.01 2.58
CA ALA A 90 43.44 15.86 3.40
C ALA A 90 43.28 16.29 4.86
N THR A 91 42.09 16.06 5.42
CA THR A 91 41.74 16.41 6.80
C THR A 91 41.34 15.14 7.56
N SER A 92 41.67 15.08 8.84
CA SER A 92 41.20 14.06 9.78
C SER A 92 40.10 14.59 10.70
N ALA A 93 39.49 15.73 10.35
CA ALA A 93 38.37 16.31 11.08
C ALA A 93 37.25 15.27 11.26
N LYS A 94 36.72 15.21 12.49
CA LYS A 94 35.63 14.30 12.87
C LYS A 94 34.36 14.53 12.05
N GLY A 95 34.10 15.76 11.60
CA GLY A 95 33.04 16.10 10.63
C GLY A 95 33.13 15.33 9.30
N ASN A 96 34.33 14.88 8.90
CA ASN A 96 34.57 14.11 7.68
C ASN A 96 34.76 12.60 7.95
N ALA A 97 34.44 12.12 9.15
CA ALA A 97 34.53 10.69 9.51
C ALA A 97 33.64 9.77 8.67
N PHE A 98 32.65 10.31 7.94
CA PHE A 98 31.80 9.56 7.02
C PHE A 98 32.48 9.22 5.68
N VAL A 99 33.49 10.00 5.25
CA VAL A 99 34.11 9.89 3.92
C VAL A 99 34.71 8.49 3.66
N PRO A 100 35.42 7.84 4.60
CA PRO A 100 35.94 6.49 4.38
C PRO A 100 34.83 5.44 4.20
N ARG A 101 33.68 5.61 4.87
CA ARG A 101 32.51 4.73 4.71
C ARG A 101 31.83 4.95 3.37
N LEU A 102 31.69 6.21 2.94
CA LEU A 102 31.19 6.55 1.61
C LEU A 102 32.07 5.95 0.52
N TYR A 103 33.40 6.06 0.65
CA TYR A 103 34.35 5.43 -0.25
C TYR A 103 34.18 3.90 -0.33
N ALA A 104 34.01 3.25 0.82
CA ALA A 104 33.82 1.81 0.86
C ALA A 104 32.49 1.39 0.25
N ALA A 105 31.41 2.15 0.47
CA ALA A 105 30.10 1.87 -0.10
C ALA A 105 30.08 1.93 -1.62
N THR A 106 30.60 3.02 -2.21
CA THR A 106 30.66 3.18 -3.66
C THR A 106 31.61 2.17 -4.32
N LYS A 107 32.72 1.82 -3.65
CA LYS A 107 33.63 0.78 -4.14
C LYS A 107 32.99 -0.61 -4.08
N ILE A 108 32.25 -0.92 -3.02
CA ILE A 108 31.50 -2.18 -2.90
C ILE A 108 30.48 -2.28 -4.04
N GLU A 109 29.72 -1.21 -4.28
CA GLU A 109 28.72 -1.15 -5.36
C GLU A 109 29.35 -1.36 -6.75
N ASP A 110 30.47 -0.70 -7.06
CA ASP A 110 31.20 -0.87 -8.33
C ASP A 110 31.73 -2.30 -8.50
N LEU A 111 32.28 -2.91 -7.44
CA LEU A 111 32.78 -4.28 -7.46
C LEU A 111 31.64 -5.31 -7.63
N GLU A 112 30.51 -5.09 -6.97
CA GLU A 112 29.32 -5.95 -7.10
C GLU A 112 28.71 -5.86 -8.50
N ALA A 113 28.69 -4.68 -9.11
CA ALA A 113 28.18 -4.46 -10.45
C ALA A 113 29.09 -5.07 -11.53
N ASN A 114 30.42 -4.94 -11.40
CA ASN A 114 31.36 -5.24 -12.48
C ASN A 114 32.13 -6.56 -12.32
N GLN A 115 32.38 -7.03 -11.09
CA GLN A 115 33.24 -8.20 -10.82
C GLN A 115 32.51 -9.34 -10.11
N GLY A 116 31.41 -9.05 -9.40
CA GLY A 116 30.56 -10.06 -8.76
C GLY A 116 31.33 -11.00 -7.84
N ASP A 117 31.15 -12.32 -8.02
CA ASP A 117 31.77 -13.36 -7.16
C ASP A 117 33.30 -13.34 -7.17
N SER A 118 33.94 -12.81 -8.21
CA SER A 118 35.41 -12.74 -8.30
C SER A 118 36.03 -11.74 -7.31
N ALA A 119 35.26 -10.75 -6.84
CA ALA A 119 35.68 -9.75 -5.87
C ALA A 119 35.32 -10.10 -4.41
N LYS A 120 34.86 -11.33 -4.14
CA LYS A 120 34.32 -11.72 -2.83
C LYS A 120 35.25 -11.44 -1.65
N GLU A 121 36.55 -11.75 -1.77
CA GLU A 121 37.52 -11.50 -0.68
C GLU A 121 37.67 -10.01 -0.38
N GLU A 122 37.77 -9.20 -1.43
CA GLU A 122 37.88 -7.73 -1.32
C GLU A 122 36.60 -7.11 -0.76
N LEU A 123 35.43 -7.60 -1.16
CA LEU A 123 34.12 -7.16 -0.66
C LEU A 123 33.93 -7.47 0.83
N VAL A 124 34.38 -8.65 1.28
CA VAL A 124 34.33 -9.02 2.70
C VAL A 124 35.31 -8.19 3.53
N ASP A 125 36.50 -7.93 3.01
CA ASP A 125 37.52 -7.11 3.68
C ASP A 125 37.08 -5.63 3.81
N LEU A 126 36.59 -5.02 2.72
CA LEU A 126 36.03 -3.67 2.73
C LEU A 126 34.87 -3.54 3.71
N SER A 127 33.94 -4.51 3.68
CA SER A 127 32.80 -4.53 4.57
C SER A 127 33.21 -4.59 6.04
N LYS A 128 34.15 -5.47 6.41
CA LYS A 128 34.65 -5.59 7.80
C LYS A 128 35.39 -4.35 8.26
N ARG A 129 36.25 -3.77 7.40
CA ARG A 129 37.05 -2.58 7.75
C ARG A 129 36.19 -1.35 7.97
N PHE A 130 35.23 -1.10 7.07
CA PHE A 130 34.44 0.13 7.08
C PHE A 130 33.02 -0.02 7.65
N ALA A 131 32.63 -1.23 8.07
CA ALA A 131 31.30 -1.55 8.57
C ALA A 131 30.18 -1.13 7.59
N VAL A 132 30.38 -1.44 6.31
CA VAL A 132 29.41 -1.24 5.22
C VAL A 132 28.95 -2.60 4.71
N ALA A 133 27.65 -2.81 4.57
CA ALA A 133 27.11 -4.08 4.11
C ALA A 133 27.47 -4.33 2.63
N SER A 134 27.85 -5.56 2.31
CA SER A 134 27.96 -6.09 0.94
C SER A 134 27.08 -7.34 0.81
N ARG A 135 26.82 -7.79 -0.42
CA ARG A 135 26.03 -8.99 -0.73
C ARG A 135 26.48 -10.23 0.05
N TYR A 136 27.77 -10.34 0.35
CA TYR A 136 28.37 -11.47 1.07
C TYR A 136 28.45 -11.29 2.59
N THR A 137 28.13 -10.11 3.10
CA THR A 137 28.24 -9.75 4.53
C THR A 137 26.92 -9.26 5.13
N SER A 138 25.82 -9.29 4.36
CA SER A 138 24.48 -8.91 4.80
C SER A 138 24.01 -9.67 6.05
N LEU A 139 24.42 -10.93 6.24
CA LEU A 139 24.13 -11.73 7.43
C LEU A 139 25.04 -11.45 8.64
N LEU A 140 26.09 -10.64 8.46
CA LEU A 140 26.99 -10.19 9.53
C LEU A 140 26.54 -8.85 10.14
N VAL A 141 25.56 -8.17 9.53
CA VAL A 141 25.04 -6.88 9.99
C VAL A 141 23.86 -7.13 10.92
N LEU A 142 24.10 -7.05 12.22
CA LEU A 142 23.06 -7.19 13.24
C LEU A 142 22.46 -5.82 13.57
N GLU A 143 21.14 -5.72 13.58
CA GLU A 143 20.43 -4.43 13.74
C GLU A 143 20.53 -3.86 15.16
N SER A 144 20.76 -4.68 16.19
CA SER A 144 20.71 -4.24 17.59
C SER A 144 21.96 -4.55 18.41
N ALA A 145 22.27 -3.67 19.36
CA ALA A 145 23.34 -3.87 20.33
C ALA A 145 23.13 -5.13 21.19
N ALA A 146 21.85 -5.46 21.44
CA ALA A 146 21.46 -6.67 22.17
C ALA A 146 21.80 -7.94 21.37
N MET A 147 21.66 -7.94 20.04
CA MET A 147 22.03 -9.08 19.20
C MET A 147 23.55 -9.30 19.17
N PHE A 148 24.36 -8.24 19.02
CA PHE A 148 25.82 -8.38 19.10
C PHE A 148 26.28 -9.01 20.42
N LYS A 149 25.68 -8.59 21.54
CA LYS A 149 25.94 -9.16 22.88
C LYS A 149 25.43 -10.60 23.01
N ALA A 150 24.27 -10.92 22.45
CA ALA A 150 23.66 -12.25 22.50
C ALA A 150 24.45 -13.30 21.68
N PHE A 151 25.10 -12.87 20.58
CA PHE A 151 25.92 -13.74 19.74
C PHE A 151 27.42 -13.69 20.10
N GLY A 152 27.82 -12.94 21.13
CA GLY A 152 29.22 -12.84 21.57
C GLY A 152 30.15 -12.23 20.52
N ILE A 153 29.63 -11.34 19.66
CA ILE A 153 30.39 -10.68 18.60
C ILE A 153 30.84 -9.30 19.09
N ASP A 154 32.15 -9.12 19.22
CA ASP A 154 32.75 -7.84 19.61
C ASP A 154 32.51 -6.78 18.51
N ARG A 155 31.82 -5.69 18.87
CA ARG A 155 31.56 -4.54 17.97
C ARG A 155 32.83 -3.83 17.48
N ASN A 156 33.97 -4.10 18.10
CA ASN A 156 35.17 -3.27 17.99
C ASN A 156 36.13 -3.70 16.86
N THR A 157 35.65 -4.40 15.84
CA THR A 157 36.49 -4.88 14.73
C THR A 157 36.63 -3.87 13.57
N SER A 158 35.79 -2.84 13.51
CA SER A 158 35.94 -1.77 12.51
C SER A 158 36.97 -0.75 12.98
N THR A 159 38.00 -0.55 12.16
CA THR A 159 39.04 0.47 12.35
C THR A 159 38.62 1.85 11.82
N ALA A 160 37.39 1.99 11.30
CA ALA A 160 36.90 3.23 10.75
C ALA A 160 36.41 4.21 11.83
N PRO A 161 36.67 5.52 11.70
CA PRO A 161 36.20 6.52 12.65
C PRO A 161 34.67 6.55 12.70
N MET A 162 34.11 6.66 13.91
CA MET A 162 32.67 6.72 14.14
C MET A 162 32.15 8.12 13.79
N TRP A 163 31.25 8.20 12.82
CA TRP A 163 30.56 9.45 12.47
C TRP A 163 29.27 9.58 13.27
N THR A 164 29.12 10.66 14.02
CA THR A 164 27.96 10.94 14.88
C THR A 164 26.97 11.93 14.27
N GLY A 165 27.33 12.59 13.15
CA GLY A 165 26.52 13.64 12.52
C GLY A 165 26.41 14.95 13.34
N GLU A 166 27.06 15.04 14.50
CA GLU A 166 26.98 16.20 15.39
C GLU A 166 27.95 17.35 15.01
N GLU A 167 28.94 17.06 14.16
CA GLU A 167 29.95 18.02 13.71
C GLU A 167 29.74 18.37 12.23
N ALA A 168 29.89 19.66 11.89
CA ALA A 168 29.80 20.12 10.51
C ALA A 168 30.95 19.55 9.67
N SER A 169 30.65 19.13 8.44
CA SER A 169 31.66 18.67 7.49
C SER A 169 32.47 19.83 6.92
N GLU A 170 33.73 19.55 6.60
CA GLU A 170 34.60 20.48 5.87
C GLU A 170 34.47 20.17 4.38
N SER A 171 33.98 21.14 3.59
CA SER A 171 33.86 21.03 2.14
C SER A 171 34.42 22.26 1.44
N SER A 172 34.89 22.05 0.21
CA SER A 172 35.26 23.11 -0.73
C SER A 172 34.39 22.95 -1.97
N GLY A 173 33.70 24.02 -2.38
CA GLY A 173 32.89 24.05 -3.59
C GLY A 173 33.53 24.94 -4.66
N ALA A 174 33.33 24.58 -5.92
CA ALA A 174 33.67 25.40 -7.08
C ALA A 174 32.54 25.29 -8.11
N ASP A 175 32.18 26.41 -8.72
CA ASP A 175 31.25 26.44 -9.84
C ASP A 175 32.00 26.11 -11.13
N GLY A 176 31.44 25.22 -11.96
CA GLY A 176 32.08 24.79 -13.19
C GLY A 176 31.96 25.81 -14.31
N THR A 177 33.03 26.03 -15.06
CA THR A 177 33.05 26.87 -16.26
C THR A 177 32.75 26.03 -17.50
N THR A 178 31.78 26.45 -18.30
CA THR A 178 31.43 25.81 -19.57
C THR A 178 32.03 26.61 -20.72
N GLU A 179 32.83 25.97 -21.57
CA GLU A 179 33.21 26.53 -22.87
C GLU A 179 32.13 26.11 -23.88
N TYR A 180 31.33 27.07 -24.33
CA TYR A 180 30.46 26.87 -25.48
C TYR A 180 31.25 27.26 -26.73
N GLU A 181 31.53 26.29 -27.61
CA GLU A 181 31.81 26.60 -29.02
C GLU A 181 30.47 27.05 -29.62
N THR A 182 30.20 28.36 -29.56
CA THR A 182 29.12 28.98 -30.34
C THR A 182 29.58 29.11 -31.78
N ASP A 183 29.25 28.12 -32.61
CA ASP A 183 29.01 28.38 -34.02
C ASP A 183 27.67 29.13 -34.12
N ASP A 184 27.72 30.45 -34.05
CA ASP A 184 26.60 31.32 -34.39
C ASP A 184 26.38 31.27 -35.92
N GLU A 185 25.20 30.85 -36.36
CA GLU A 185 24.26 31.77 -37.03
C GLU A 185 22.82 31.20 -37.05
N ASP A 186 21.90 32.03 -36.53
CA ASP A 186 20.45 32.10 -36.72
C ASP A 186 19.52 31.02 -36.11
N SER A 187 18.90 31.33 -34.95
CA SER A 187 17.61 32.05 -34.94
C SER A 187 16.93 32.03 -33.55
N ALA A 188 16.83 33.23 -32.98
CA ALA A 188 15.77 33.81 -32.14
C ALA A 188 14.85 32.91 -31.28
N GLY A 189 14.88 33.19 -29.96
CA GLY A 189 13.68 33.19 -29.11
C GLY A 189 13.85 32.55 -27.73
N GLY A 190 14.17 33.35 -26.71
CA GLY A 190 13.98 32.95 -25.30
C GLY A 190 12.49 32.86 -24.91
N PRO A 191 12.10 32.73 -23.61
CA PRO A 191 12.92 32.97 -22.41
C PRO A 191 12.63 32.00 -21.22
N LEU A 192 13.32 32.21 -20.10
CA LEU A 192 12.77 32.49 -18.75
C LEU A 192 13.53 31.80 -17.61
N ALA A 193 14.07 32.67 -16.75
CA ALA A 193 14.69 32.38 -15.47
C ALA A 193 13.64 32.15 -14.37
N LEU A 194 13.98 31.30 -13.40
CA LEU A 194 13.49 31.41 -12.03
C LEU A 194 14.58 30.89 -11.08
N GLY A 195 15.21 31.83 -10.37
CA GLY A 195 16.17 31.55 -9.30
C GLY A 195 15.52 31.36 -7.94
N GLY A 196 16.35 31.17 -6.93
CA GLY A 196 15.98 31.41 -5.53
C GLY A 196 16.56 30.44 -4.51
N ALA A 197 17.67 30.85 -3.90
CA ALA A 197 18.35 30.22 -2.77
C ALA A 197 17.56 30.29 -1.44
N GLY A 198 18.02 29.56 -0.41
CA GLY A 198 17.66 29.87 0.98
C GLY A 198 18.01 28.81 2.03
N SER A 199 19.22 28.89 2.59
CA SER A 199 19.62 28.22 3.84
C SER A 199 19.01 28.90 5.08
N ALA A 200 18.71 28.15 6.15
CA ALA A 200 18.90 28.57 7.56
C ALA A 200 18.53 27.48 8.60
N LYS A 201 19.52 27.11 9.45
CA LYS A 201 19.53 27.07 10.95
C LYS A 201 18.37 26.35 11.71
N LYS A 202 18.52 25.68 12.87
CA LYS A 202 19.61 25.37 13.82
C LYS A 202 19.00 24.49 14.96
N ASP A 203 19.88 23.85 15.73
CA ASP A 203 19.77 23.50 17.17
C ASP A 203 18.71 22.48 17.65
N SER A 204 19.13 21.35 18.21
CA SER A 204 19.23 21.18 19.68
C SER A 204 19.61 19.75 20.08
N ARG A 205 20.28 19.66 21.22
CA ARG A 205 21.09 18.55 21.74
C ARG A 205 20.43 17.99 23.01
N ALA A 206 20.70 16.71 23.28
CA ALA A 206 20.67 16.03 24.59
C ALA A 206 19.28 15.74 25.21
N LYS A 207 19.04 14.67 25.97
CA LYS A 207 19.84 13.53 26.45
C LYS A 207 18.84 12.53 27.03
N SER A 208 19.09 11.23 26.90
CA SER A 208 18.39 10.16 27.59
C SER A 208 19.36 9.45 28.55
N GLU A 209 18.81 8.97 29.67
CA GLU A 209 19.44 8.07 30.64
C GLU A 209 18.34 7.21 31.32
N PRO A 210 18.67 6.07 31.96
CA PRO A 210 18.44 4.76 31.34
C PRO A 210 17.81 3.69 32.27
N ALA A 211 17.80 2.44 31.76
CA ALA A 211 17.67 1.15 32.48
C ALA A 211 16.22 0.72 32.84
N ALA A 212 15.83 -0.56 32.93
CA ALA A 212 16.55 -1.82 32.98
C ALA A 212 15.59 -3.00 32.66
N ASP A 213 16.17 -4.13 32.26
CA ASP A 213 15.84 -5.54 32.55
C ASP A 213 14.38 -5.99 32.68
N MET A 214 13.99 -6.99 31.86
CA MET A 214 13.93 -8.40 32.30
C MET A 214 13.27 -9.25 31.21
N ALA A 215 13.88 -10.40 30.96
CA ALA A 215 13.47 -11.41 29.98
C ALA A 215 12.52 -12.45 30.59
N GLU A 216 11.64 -13.04 29.76
CA GLU A 216 11.16 -14.43 29.83
C GLU A 216 10.28 -14.70 28.60
N ALA A 217 10.79 -15.39 27.57
CA ALA A 217 10.75 -16.85 27.36
C ALA A 217 9.35 -17.42 27.05
N TYR A 218 9.08 -17.72 25.77
CA TYR A 218 8.02 -18.65 25.37
C TYR A 218 8.52 -19.68 24.35
N ALA A 219 8.32 -20.93 24.74
CA ALA A 219 8.56 -22.14 23.97
C ALA A 219 7.54 -22.33 22.83
N GLN A 220 8.00 -22.92 21.73
CA GLN A 220 7.17 -23.34 20.61
C GLN A 220 6.51 -24.71 20.85
N PRO A 221 5.30 -24.94 20.31
CA PRO A 221 4.84 -26.26 19.92
C PRO A 221 4.73 -26.46 18.38
N PRO A 222 4.74 -27.73 17.91
CA PRO A 222 5.08 -28.11 16.53
C PRO A 222 3.89 -28.14 15.54
N PRO A 223 4.16 -28.24 14.21
CA PRO A 223 3.13 -28.19 13.17
C PRO A 223 2.45 -29.53 12.89
N LEU A 224 1.18 -29.47 12.44
CA LEU A 224 0.37 -30.61 11.98
C LEU A 224 0.39 -30.74 10.43
N PRO A 225 0.21 -31.96 9.87
CA PRO A 225 0.48 -32.25 8.47
C PRO A 225 -0.69 -32.01 7.50
N ALA A 226 -0.33 -31.84 6.23
CA ALA A 226 -1.16 -31.52 5.07
C ALA A 226 -2.01 -32.69 4.54
N ALA A 227 -3.18 -32.38 4.00
CA ALA A 227 -4.05 -33.31 3.27
C ALA A 227 -3.94 -33.09 1.75
N THR A 228 -3.75 -34.19 1.03
CA THR A 228 -3.57 -34.30 -0.43
C THR A 228 -4.88 -34.20 -1.22
N SER A 229 -4.75 -33.61 -2.40
CA SER A 229 -5.73 -33.48 -3.49
C SER A 229 -5.93 -34.81 -4.25
N THR A 230 -7.17 -35.13 -4.63
CA THR A 230 -7.49 -36.13 -5.67
C THR A 230 -8.40 -35.52 -6.73
N MET A 231 -8.09 -35.84 -7.99
CA MET A 231 -8.65 -35.28 -9.21
C MET A 231 -10.06 -35.80 -9.55
N ALA A 232 -10.86 -34.96 -10.21
CA ALA A 232 -12.16 -35.31 -10.77
C ALA A 232 -12.11 -35.42 -12.31
N SER A 233 -12.73 -36.46 -12.86
CA SER A 233 -12.97 -36.69 -14.29
C SER A 233 -14.40 -36.27 -14.71
N PRO A 234 -14.67 -36.01 -16.01
CA PRO A 234 -15.91 -35.37 -16.47
C PRO A 234 -17.07 -36.35 -16.73
N PRO A 235 -18.34 -35.87 -16.84
CA PRO A 235 -19.53 -36.72 -16.85
C PRO A 235 -19.88 -37.28 -18.24
N ARG A 236 -20.38 -38.53 -18.27
CA ARG A 236 -21.03 -39.16 -19.42
C ARG A 236 -22.55 -39.17 -19.23
N SER A 237 -23.25 -38.94 -20.35
CA SER A 237 -24.69 -38.93 -20.57
C SER A 237 -25.38 -40.28 -20.34
N ALA A 238 -26.58 -40.26 -19.77
CA ALA A 238 -27.46 -41.42 -19.56
C ALA A 238 -28.54 -41.54 -20.68
N PRO A 239 -28.91 -42.75 -21.13
CA PRO A 239 -30.16 -43.03 -21.84
C PRO A 239 -31.25 -43.64 -20.92
N PRO A 240 -32.53 -43.69 -21.38
CA PRO A 240 -33.71 -43.70 -20.50
C PRO A 240 -34.20 -45.08 -20.06
N ALA A 241 -35.10 -45.03 -19.07
CA ALA A 241 -35.70 -46.11 -18.28
C ALA A 241 -36.45 -47.19 -19.07
N LYS A 242 -36.38 -48.42 -18.55
CA LYS A 242 -37.33 -49.51 -18.81
C LYS A 242 -37.93 -50.00 -17.48
N GLU A 243 -39.23 -50.25 -17.52
CA GLU A 243 -40.09 -50.70 -16.42
C GLU A 243 -39.87 -52.18 -16.02
N PRO A 244 -40.42 -52.61 -14.86
CA PRO A 244 -39.82 -53.66 -14.02
C PRO A 244 -40.42 -55.04 -14.25
N SER A 245 -39.61 -56.08 -14.08
CA SER A 245 -40.05 -57.48 -14.00
C SER A 245 -39.88 -58.03 -12.59
N TRP A 246 -41.03 -58.38 -12.00
CA TRP A 246 -41.31 -59.25 -10.87
C TRP A 246 -40.24 -60.30 -10.51
N ARG A 247 -39.61 -60.12 -9.34
CA ARG A 247 -39.32 -61.15 -8.32
C ARG A 247 -38.51 -60.50 -7.20
N ASP A 248 -39.07 -60.52 -6.00
CA ASP A 248 -38.41 -60.86 -4.73
C ASP A 248 -39.25 -60.31 -3.58
N GLU A 249 -40.38 -61.00 -3.36
CA GLU A 249 -40.98 -61.11 -2.04
C GLU A 249 -40.02 -61.88 -1.13
N GLU A 250 -39.08 -61.19 -0.47
CA GLU A 250 -38.55 -61.60 0.84
C GLU A 250 -37.58 -60.55 1.38
N ARG A 251 -38.10 -59.58 2.14
CA ARG A 251 -37.41 -58.92 3.27
C ARG A 251 -38.36 -57.98 4.00
N SER A 252 -39.35 -58.56 4.68
CA SER A 252 -39.92 -57.90 5.86
C SER A 252 -38.93 -58.05 7.03
N ARG A 253 -38.85 -57.03 7.89
CA ARG A 253 -37.96 -56.84 9.06
C ARG A 253 -36.72 -55.98 8.82
N ARG A 254 -36.94 -54.70 8.52
CA ARG A 254 -36.05 -53.61 8.97
C ARG A 254 -36.92 -52.60 9.72
N GLY A 255 -36.52 -52.22 10.93
CA GLY A 255 -37.18 -51.19 11.75
C GLY A 255 -37.25 -49.83 11.01
N PRO A 256 -37.84 -48.79 11.61
CA PRO A 256 -38.04 -47.49 10.94
C PRO A 256 -36.71 -47.04 10.33
N GLY A 257 -36.67 -47.01 9.00
CA GLY A 257 -35.46 -46.70 8.25
C GLY A 257 -34.98 -45.31 8.66
N MET A 258 -33.76 -45.22 9.16
CA MET A 258 -33.11 -43.94 9.42
C MET A 258 -33.08 -43.16 8.11
N VAL A 259 -33.88 -42.09 8.01
CA VAL A 259 -33.82 -41.18 6.87
C VAL A 259 -32.57 -40.34 7.05
N PRO A 260 -31.55 -40.43 6.17
CA PRO A 260 -30.38 -39.57 6.26
C PRO A 260 -30.84 -38.12 6.10
N MET A 261 -30.59 -37.30 7.13
CA MET A 261 -30.92 -35.88 7.15
C MET A 261 -29.65 -35.05 6.97
N ARG A 262 -29.71 -34.02 6.12
CA ARG A 262 -28.67 -32.98 6.07
C ARG A 262 -29.16 -31.71 6.74
N ARG A 263 -28.27 -31.04 7.47
CA ARG A 263 -28.54 -29.71 8.03
C ARG A 263 -28.36 -28.65 6.95
N VAL A 264 -29.41 -27.91 6.65
CA VAL A 264 -29.40 -26.75 5.76
C VAL A 264 -29.47 -25.49 6.61
N TRP A 265 -28.60 -24.53 6.33
CA TRP A 265 -28.55 -23.24 7.01
C TRP A 265 -29.21 -22.17 6.15
N ASP A 266 -30.29 -21.58 6.66
CA ASP A 266 -30.99 -20.46 6.04
C ASP A 266 -30.48 -19.16 6.67
N ARG A 267 -29.97 -18.23 5.85
CA ARG A 267 -29.55 -16.89 6.28
C ARG A 267 -30.79 -16.00 6.43
N LYS A 268 -30.96 -15.34 7.58
CA LYS A 268 -32.06 -14.43 7.90
C LYS A 268 -31.54 -13.09 8.40
N ALA A 269 -32.39 -12.08 8.35
CA ALA A 269 -32.09 -10.78 8.94
C ALA A 269 -33.31 -10.15 9.62
N THR A 270 -33.04 -9.34 10.65
CA THR A 270 -34.01 -8.43 11.26
C THR A 270 -33.54 -7.01 11.09
N ILE A 271 -34.46 -6.10 10.76
CA ILE A 271 -34.18 -4.67 10.54
C ILE A 271 -35.08 -3.88 11.48
N ALA A 272 -34.52 -2.89 12.19
CA ALA A 272 -35.25 -2.04 13.13
C ALA A 272 -34.71 -0.62 13.12
N ALA A 273 -35.54 0.39 13.42
CA ALA A 273 -35.08 1.77 13.61
C ALA A 273 -34.32 1.96 14.93
N ASP A 274 -34.68 1.18 15.96
CA ASP A 274 -34.04 1.25 17.27
C ASP A 274 -32.66 0.58 17.27
N THR A 275 -31.64 1.40 17.56
CA THR A 275 -30.23 1.01 17.69
C THR A 275 -29.78 0.84 19.15
N SER A 276 -30.62 1.21 20.12
CA SER A 276 -30.24 1.32 21.54
C SER A 276 -29.60 0.07 22.09
N SER A 277 -30.20 -1.11 21.87
CA SER A 277 -29.66 -2.35 22.43
C SER A 277 -28.31 -2.75 21.81
N THR A 278 -28.03 -2.36 20.56
CA THR A 278 -26.72 -2.64 19.95
C THR A 278 -25.65 -1.72 20.55
N VAL A 279 -25.99 -0.45 20.75
CA VAL A 279 -25.13 0.55 21.41
C VAL A 279 -24.88 0.19 22.87
N GLU A 280 -25.91 -0.22 23.62
CA GLU A 280 -25.82 -0.62 25.03
C GLU A 280 -24.93 -1.86 25.19
N ASN A 281 -25.15 -2.90 24.36
CA ASN A 281 -24.32 -4.09 24.37
C ASN A 281 -22.84 -3.77 24.07
N ALA A 282 -22.57 -2.88 23.11
CA ALA A 282 -21.20 -2.45 22.82
C ALA A 282 -20.60 -1.65 23.99
N SER A 283 -21.39 -0.74 24.59
CA SER A 283 -20.96 0.09 25.73
C SER A 283 -20.56 -0.75 26.94
N ASN A 284 -21.33 -1.80 27.25
CA ASN A 284 -21.04 -2.71 28.35
C ASN A 284 -19.74 -3.51 28.17
N GLU A 285 -19.22 -3.62 26.95
CA GLU A 285 -17.96 -4.31 26.67
C GLU A 285 -16.72 -3.41 26.70
N ILE A 286 -16.89 -2.09 26.58
CA ILE A 286 -15.77 -1.14 26.45
C ILE A 286 -14.82 -1.25 27.64
N ALA A 287 -15.31 -1.17 28.87
CA ALA A 287 -14.47 -1.20 30.07
C ALA A 287 -13.69 -2.52 30.24
N ARG A 288 -14.20 -3.63 29.71
CA ARG A 288 -13.47 -4.90 29.66
C ARG A 288 -12.39 -4.86 28.58
N MET A 289 -12.75 -4.40 27.38
CA MET A 289 -11.81 -4.32 26.26
C MET A 289 -10.69 -3.30 26.47
N GLU A 290 -10.95 -2.17 27.13
CA GLU A 290 -9.94 -1.17 27.50
C GLU A 290 -8.89 -1.79 28.43
N ARG A 291 -9.30 -2.57 29.43
CA ARG A 291 -8.39 -3.32 30.29
C ARG A 291 -7.58 -4.34 29.49
N GLU A 292 -8.25 -5.12 28.64
CA GLU A 292 -7.56 -6.10 27.79
C GLU A 292 -6.51 -5.49 26.85
N VAL A 293 -6.79 -4.30 26.30
CA VAL A 293 -5.84 -3.53 25.48
C VAL A 293 -4.72 -2.94 26.34
N SER A 294 -5.03 -2.45 27.54
CA SER A 294 -4.03 -1.97 28.49
C SER A 294 -3.05 -3.08 28.91
N ASP A 295 -3.56 -4.29 29.13
CA ASP A 295 -2.76 -5.46 29.49
C ASP A 295 -1.96 -6.01 28.30
N ASN A 296 -2.43 -5.74 27.06
CA ASN A 296 -1.83 -6.27 25.84
C ASN A 296 -1.79 -5.19 24.73
N PRO A 297 -0.99 -4.12 24.91
CA PRO A 297 -1.03 -2.94 24.04
C PRO A 297 -0.62 -3.25 22.60
N ASP A 298 0.17 -4.30 22.37
CA ASP A 298 0.67 -4.67 21.05
C ASP A 298 -0.27 -5.60 20.26
N SER A 299 -1.37 -6.05 20.88
CA SER A 299 -2.32 -6.94 20.20
C SER A 299 -3.20 -6.16 19.21
N ARG A 300 -2.84 -6.23 17.91
CA ARG A 300 -3.60 -5.65 16.80
C ARG A 300 -5.09 -6.01 16.85
N THR A 301 -5.42 -7.28 17.05
CA THR A 301 -6.81 -7.76 17.11
C THR A 301 -7.61 -7.15 18.27
N ARG A 302 -6.97 -6.89 19.42
CA ARG A 302 -7.64 -6.23 20.55
C ARG A 302 -7.87 -4.75 20.27
N LEU A 303 -6.89 -4.08 19.65
CA LEU A 303 -7.03 -2.69 19.21
C LEU A 303 -8.16 -2.52 18.19
N GLU A 304 -8.20 -3.36 17.15
CA GLU A 304 -9.28 -3.38 16.15
C GLU A 304 -10.65 -3.58 16.79
N LYS A 305 -10.75 -4.51 17.74
CA LYS A 305 -12.00 -4.76 18.46
C LYS A 305 -12.43 -3.57 19.31
N LEU A 306 -11.50 -2.93 20.03
CA LEU A 306 -11.81 -1.73 20.84
C LEU A 306 -12.20 -0.55 19.95
N LEU A 307 -11.50 -0.33 18.82
CA LEU A 307 -11.90 0.64 17.80
C LEU A 307 -13.33 0.39 17.33
N GLY A 308 -13.68 -0.88 17.14
CA GLY A 308 -15.03 -1.26 16.76
C GLY A 308 -16.11 -0.95 17.78
N LEU A 309 -15.81 -1.12 19.06
CA LEU A 309 -16.73 -0.72 20.12
C LEU A 309 -16.89 0.81 20.17
N TYR A 310 -15.82 1.58 20.03
CA TYR A 310 -15.93 3.05 19.94
C TYR A 310 -16.69 3.49 18.69
N ALA A 311 -16.50 2.81 17.57
CA ALA A 311 -17.25 3.07 16.34
C ALA A 311 -18.75 2.84 16.51
N VAL A 312 -19.17 1.70 17.08
CA VAL A 312 -20.59 1.37 17.30
C VAL A 312 -21.24 2.26 18.36
N THR A 313 -20.51 2.65 19.40
CA THR A 313 -21.02 3.55 20.45
C THR A 313 -20.89 5.03 20.09
N GLY A 314 -20.30 5.32 18.93
CA GLY A 314 -20.12 6.66 18.46
C GLY A 314 -19.09 7.50 19.24
N GLN A 315 -18.11 6.89 19.90
CA GLN A 315 -17.03 7.59 20.59
C GLN A 315 -15.90 7.95 19.60
N VAL A 316 -16.19 8.80 18.60
CA VAL A 316 -15.27 9.13 17.48
C VAL A 316 -13.97 9.76 17.97
N ASP A 317 -14.02 10.59 19.03
CA ASP A 317 -12.81 11.23 19.56
C ASP A 317 -11.88 10.23 20.25
N ARG A 318 -12.43 9.27 21.01
CA ARG A 318 -11.63 8.18 21.58
C ARG A 318 -11.07 7.25 20.50
N ALA A 319 -11.85 6.97 19.46
CA ALA A 319 -11.36 6.24 18.29
C ALA A 319 -10.21 6.98 17.59
N SER A 320 -10.32 8.31 17.44
CA SER A 320 -9.26 9.16 16.87
C SER A 320 -7.99 9.09 17.70
N GLU A 321 -8.09 9.30 19.01
CA GLU A 321 -6.93 9.30 19.90
C GLU A 321 -6.21 7.95 19.86
N MET A 322 -6.95 6.85 19.91
CA MET A 322 -6.38 5.51 19.82
C MET A 322 -5.77 5.21 18.45
N ALA A 323 -6.44 5.57 17.35
CA ALA A 323 -5.92 5.37 16.00
C ALA A 323 -4.61 6.17 15.78
N GLU A 324 -4.51 7.37 16.34
CA GLU A 324 -3.28 8.15 16.32
C GLU A 324 -2.18 7.55 17.21
N ARG A 325 -2.50 7.07 18.41
CA ARG A 325 -1.53 6.35 19.26
C ARG A 325 -1.01 5.10 18.56
N TRP A 326 -1.87 4.34 17.90
CA TRP A 326 -1.46 3.17 17.12
C TRP A 326 -0.54 3.59 15.97
N ALA A 327 -0.93 4.57 15.15
CA ALA A 327 -0.10 5.06 14.05
C ALA A 327 1.22 5.70 14.49
N ARG A 328 1.30 6.28 15.70
CA ARG A 328 2.57 6.77 16.27
C ARG A 328 3.54 5.65 16.57
N ARG A 329 3.05 4.46 16.95
CA ARG A 329 3.88 3.28 17.22
C ARG A 329 4.29 2.56 15.92
N ASP A 330 3.34 2.40 15.00
CA ASP A 330 3.57 1.75 13.71
C ASP A 330 2.81 2.52 12.61
N ALA A 331 3.52 3.44 11.96
CA ALA A 331 2.94 4.36 10.98
C ALA A 331 2.54 3.68 9.66
N LEU A 332 3.15 2.51 9.36
CA LEU A 332 2.91 1.74 8.15
C LEU A 332 1.99 0.54 8.42
N ASP A 333 1.46 0.40 9.63
CA ASP A 333 0.46 -0.65 9.93
C ASP A 333 -0.83 -0.41 9.11
N PRO A 334 -1.27 -1.38 8.29
CA PRO A 334 -2.49 -1.22 7.50
C PRO A 334 -3.74 -0.99 8.36
N GLY A 335 -3.84 -1.65 9.52
CA GLY A 335 -4.95 -1.48 10.44
C GLY A 335 -5.01 -0.07 11.03
N ALA A 336 -3.85 0.50 11.37
CA ALA A 336 -3.76 1.89 11.84
C ALA A 336 -4.16 2.90 10.74
N LEU A 337 -3.74 2.69 9.49
CA LEU A 337 -4.15 3.53 8.36
C LEU A 337 -5.67 3.45 8.13
N ILE A 338 -6.24 2.24 8.13
CA ILE A 338 -7.68 2.02 7.98
C ILE A 338 -8.44 2.72 9.11
N ALA A 339 -8.02 2.53 10.37
CA ALA A 339 -8.66 3.15 11.53
C ALA A 339 -8.67 4.69 11.44
N ARG A 340 -7.55 5.29 11.01
CA ARG A 340 -7.46 6.75 10.84
C ARG A 340 -8.34 7.25 9.69
N ALA A 341 -8.42 6.51 8.59
CA ALA A 341 -9.30 6.84 7.49
C ALA A 341 -10.78 6.75 7.88
N GLU A 342 -11.17 5.71 8.62
CA GLU A 342 -12.54 5.56 9.11
C GLU A 342 -12.93 6.68 10.08
N VAL A 343 -12.03 7.10 10.97
CA VAL A 343 -12.25 8.25 11.86
C VAL A 343 -12.42 9.54 11.05
N ALA A 344 -11.60 9.75 10.02
CA ALA A 344 -11.73 10.91 9.13
C ALA A 344 -13.09 10.91 8.42
N ALA A 345 -13.50 9.76 7.87
CA ALA A 345 -14.79 9.60 7.22
C ALA A 345 -15.96 9.89 8.18
N ARG A 346 -15.89 9.42 9.43
CA ARG A 346 -16.91 9.69 10.47
C ARG A 346 -17.00 11.15 10.89
N ARG A 347 -15.94 11.93 10.68
CA ARG A 347 -15.90 13.38 10.91
C ARG A 347 -16.36 14.18 9.69
N GLY A 348 -16.73 13.51 8.59
CA GLY A 348 -17.08 14.12 7.32
C GLY A 348 -15.87 14.59 6.50
N ASP A 349 -14.66 14.17 6.86
CA ASP A 349 -13.42 14.54 6.14
C ASP A 349 -13.09 13.48 5.09
N ARG A 350 -13.90 13.46 4.01
CA ARG A 350 -13.81 12.52 2.89
C ARG A 350 -12.45 12.57 2.22
N THR A 351 -11.98 13.75 1.85
CA THR A 351 -10.70 13.94 1.15
C THR A 351 -9.53 13.40 1.98
N ARG A 352 -9.53 13.64 3.30
CA ARG A 352 -8.52 13.06 4.18
C ARG A 352 -8.63 11.54 4.29
N ALA A 353 -9.85 10.98 4.35
CA ALA A 353 -10.05 9.54 4.39
C ALA A 353 -9.48 8.86 3.14
N ILE A 354 -9.81 9.36 1.94
CA ILE A 354 -9.27 8.87 0.65
C ILE A 354 -7.75 8.92 0.65
N ARG A 355 -7.17 10.06 1.03
CA ARG A 355 -5.71 10.25 1.05
C ARG A 355 -5.01 9.27 2.00
N ILE A 356 -5.58 9.01 3.18
CA ILE A 356 -5.02 8.04 4.14
C ILE A 356 -5.12 6.62 3.57
N LEU A 357 -6.24 6.25 2.94
CA LEU A 357 -6.41 4.93 2.32
C LEU A 357 -5.47 4.72 1.13
N GLY A 358 -5.16 5.77 0.36
CA GLY A 358 -4.17 5.70 -0.72
C GLY A 358 -2.79 5.22 -0.23
N GLY A 359 -2.41 5.57 1.00
CA GLY A 359 -1.17 5.09 1.63
C GLY A 359 -1.10 3.56 1.80
N LEU A 360 -2.23 2.83 1.71
CA LEU A 360 -2.21 1.38 1.71
C LEU A 360 -1.51 0.81 0.46
N ALA A 361 -1.62 1.47 -0.69
CA ALA A 361 -0.89 1.07 -1.90
C ALA A 361 0.62 1.31 -1.77
N ASP A 362 1.02 2.35 -1.03
CA ASP A 362 2.44 2.64 -0.78
C ASP A 362 3.07 1.58 0.15
N VAL A 363 2.34 1.16 1.18
CA VAL A 363 2.81 0.13 2.12
C VAL A 363 2.76 -1.27 1.50
N ARG A 364 1.72 -1.56 0.70
CA ARG A 364 1.46 -2.90 0.15
C ARG A 364 1.18 -2.86 -1.36
N PRO A 365 2.15 -2.44 -2.19
CA PRO A 365 1.93 -2.28 -3.64
C PRO A 365 1.57 -3.59 -4.34
N GLY A 366 2.07 -4.72 -3.84
CA GLY A 366 1.80 -6.07 -4.36
C GLY A 366 0.52 -6.74 -3.85
N ASP A 367 -0.27 -6.08 -3.01
CA ASP A 367 -1.52 -6.64 -2.51
C ASP A 367 -2.67 -6.39 -3.50
N SER A 368 -3.06 -7.45 -4.22
CA SER A 368 -4.15 -7.40 -5.19
C SER A 368 -5.49 -6.99 -4.59
N ASP A 369 -5.77 -7.35 -3.33
CA ASP A 369 -7.04 -6.99 -2.70
C ASP A 369 -7.08 -5.49 -2.39
N THR A 370 -5.93 -4.92 -1.97
CA THR A 370 -5.76 -3.48 -1.80
C THR A 370 -5.90 -2.73 -3.13
N GLN A 371 -5.25 -3.19 -4.21
CA GLN A 371 -5.38 -2.55 -5.52
C GLN A 371 -6.83 -2.59 -6.03
N LYS A 372 -7.52 -3.72 -5.86
CA LYS A 372 -8.94 -3.86 -6.22
C LYS A 372 -9.83 -2.94 -5.40
N TRP A 373 -9.56 -2.83 -4.10
CA TRP A 373 -10.29 -1.94 -3.21
C TRP A 373 -10.14 -0.48 -3.62
N LEU A 374 -8.91 0.00 -3.81
CA LEU A 374 -8.63 1.39 -4.19
C LEU A 374 -9.19 1.73 -5.59
N ALA A 375 -9.16 0.79 -6.53
CA ALA A 375 -9.82 0.97 -7.83
C ALA A 375 -11.33 1.25 -7.67
N GLY A 376 -12.02 0.47 -6.82
CA GLY A 376 -13.44 0.67 -6.54
C GLY A 376 -13.74 1.96 -5.78
N LEU A 377 -12.87 2.33 -4.84
CA LEU A 377 -12.97 3.59 -4.09
C LEU A 377 -12.90 4.79 -5.04
N HIS A 378 -11.87 4.87 -5.89
CA HIS A 378 -11.68 5.99 -6.81
C HIS A 378 -12.76 6.05 -7.89
N GLU A 379 -13.27 4.89 -8.34
CA GLU A 379 -14.43 4.86 -9.22
C GLU A 379 -15.69 5.41 -8.55
N ALA A 380 -15.95 5.04 -7.30
CA ALA A 380 -17.07 5.59 -6.54
C ALA A 380 -16.92 7.10 -6.28
N ALA A 381 -15.68 7.59 -6.16
CA ALA A 381 -15.36 9.02 -6.05
C ALA A 381 -15.50 9.79 -7.37
N GLY A 382 -15.66 9.10 -8.51
CA GLY A 382 -15.64 9.71 -9.86
C GLY A 382 -14.25 9.98 -10.41
N GLU A 383 -13.19 9.52 -9.74
CA GLU A 383 -11.78 9.71 -10.11
C GLU A 383 -11.30 8.58 -11.04
N ASN A 384 -11.87 8.52 -12.25
CA ASN A 384 -11.68 7.41 -13.20
C ASN A 384 -10.22 7.16 -13.60
N ASP A 385 -9.39 8.21 -13.68
CA ASP A 385 -7.96 8.09 -14.00
C ASP A 385 -7.16 7.37 -12.90
N LEU A 386 -7.47 7.66 -11.64
CA LEU A 386 -6.85 7.00 -10.49
C LEU A 386 -7.37 5.57 -10.37
N ALA A 387 -8.67 5.37 -10.55
CA ALA A 387 -9.29 4.05 -10.58
C ALA A 387 -8.65 3.16 -11.67
N CYS A 388 -8.39 3.71 -12.86
CA CYS A 388 -7.74 2.97 -13.94
C CYS A 388 -6.27 2.64 -13.62
N SER A 389 -5.53 3.57 -12.99
CA SER A 389 -4.16 3.32 -12.55
C SER A 389 -4.06 2.11 -11.59
N HIS A 390 -5.00 1.99 -10.64
CA HIS A 390 -5.08 0.81 -9.76
C HIS A 390 -5.48 -0.47 -10.50
N ARG A 391 -6.37 -0.40 -11.51
CA ARG A 391 -6.70 -1.55 -12.37
C ARG A 391 -5.51 -2.05 -13.17
N ILE A 392 -4.70 -1.14 -13.71
CA ILE A 392 -3.47 -1.47 -14.44
C ILE A 392 -2.48 -2.14 -13.49
N ALA A 393 -2.27 -1.61 -12.28
CA ALA A 393 -1.42 -2.24 -11.27
C ALA A 393 -1.92 -3.64 -10.91
N LEU A 394 -3.24 -3.81 -10.71
CA LEU A 394 -3.87 -5.10 -10.43
C LEU A 394 -3.67 -6.10 -11.58
N ALA A 395 -3.77 -5.66 -12.83
CA ALA A 395 -3.48 -6.50 -14.00
C ALA A 395 -2.03 -6.98 -13.99
N GLY A 396 -1.07 -6.11 -13.70
CA GLY A 396 0.35 -6.49 -13.54
C GLY A 396 0.57 -7.56 -12.47
N LEU A 397 -0.16 -7.51 -11.36
CA LEU A 397 -0.11 -8.53 -10.29
C LEU A 397 -0.82 -9.84 -10.66
N ARG A 398 -1.79 -9.79 -11.57
CA ARG A 398 -2.70 -10.89 -11.92
C ARG A 398 -2.82 -11.09 -13.43
N MET A 399 -1.70 -11.11 -14.14
CA MET A 399 -1.64 -11.25 -15.62
C MET A 399 -2.29 -12.53 -16.17
N LYS A 400 -2.49 -13.55 -15.31
CA LYS A 400 -3.16 -14.81 -15.68
C LYS A 400 -4.68 -14.77 -15.56
N ASP A 401 -5.23 -13.72 -14.95
CA ASP A 401 -6.67 -13.52 -14.82
C ASP A 401 -7.19 -12.65 -15.97
N ALA A 402 -7.78 -13.31 -16.98
CA ALA A 402 -8.31 -12.65 -18.16
C ALA A 402 -9.34 -11.54 -17.86
N ALA A 403 -10.12 -11.67 -16.77
CA ALA A 403 -11.14 -10.67 -16.43
C ALA A 403 -10.48 -9.39 -15.91
N ILE A 404 -9.47 -9.52 -15.03
CA ILE A 404 -8.71 -8.39 -14.51
C ILE A 404 -7.98 -7.65 -15.64
N VAL A 405 -7.31 -8.40 -16.53
CA VAL A 405 -6.59 -7.80 -17.66
C VAL A 405 -7.56 -7.13 -18.64
N ALA A 406 -8.71 -7.74 -18.93
CA ALA A 406 -9.75 -7.12 -19.75
C ALA A 406 -10.27 -5.80 -19.14
N ASP A 407 -10.49 -5.76 -17.82
CA ASP A 407 -10.93 -4.55 -17.13
C ASP A 407 -9.89 -3.42 -17.22
N ALA A 408 -8.59 -3.74 -17.09
CA ALA A 408 -7.50 -2.79 -17.28
C ALA A 408 -7.39 -2.27 -18.73
N ILE A 409 -7.54 -3.16 -19.72
CA ILE A 409 -7.54 -2.78 -21.14
C ILE A 409 -8.73 -1.87 -21.46
N ARG A 410 -9.94 -2.19 -20.97
CA ARG A 410 -11.12 -1.33 -21.16
C ARG A 410 -10.90 0.05 -20.53
N CYS A 411 -10.47 0.11 -19.26
CA CYS A 411 -10.22 1.40 -18.62
C CYS A 411 -9.11 2.21 -19.32
N ALA A 412 -8.06 1.55 -19.82
CA ALA A 412 -6.99 2.22 -20.56
C ALA A 412 -7.51 2.82 -21.87
N ARG A 413 -8.46 2.15 -22.55
CA ARG A 413 -9.12 2.72 -23.74
C ARG A 413 -10.01 3.91 -23.36
N ASP A 414 -10.80 3.78 -22.29
CA ASP A 414 -11.73 4.82 -21.83
C ASP A 414 -10.99 6.09 -21.35
N THR A 415 -9.81 5.92 -20.74
CA THR A 415 -8.91 7.01 -20.30
C THR A 415 -7.91 7.46 -21.38
N GLN A 416 -8.14 7.10 -22.65
CA GLN A 416 -7.33 7.48 -23.81
C GLN A 416 -5.85 7.05 -23.76
N ARG A 417 -5.52 6.00 -23.00
CA ARG A 417 -4.18 5.37 -22.90
C ARG A 417 -4.05 4.21 -23.90
N SER A 418 -4.24 4.49 -25.19
CA SER A 418 -4.33 3.46 -26.25
C SER A 418 -3.08 2.59 -26.36
N LEU A 419 -1.88 3.19 -26.29
CA LEU A 419 -0.61 2.47 -26.33
C LEU A 419 -0.52 1.43 -25.20
N LEU A 420 -0.85 1.83 -23.97
CA LEU A 420 -0.86 0.93 -22.82
C LEU A 420 -1.87 -0.20 -23.01
N SER A 421 -3.06 0.10 -23.55
CA SER A 421 -4.06 -0.92 -23.84
C SER A 421 -3.56 -1.98 -24.84
N SER A 422 -2.79 -1.55 -25.86
CA SER A 422 -2.17 -2.48 -26.81
C SER A 422 -1.04 -3.30 -26.20
N THR A 423 -0.21 -2.69 -25.35
CA THR A 423 0.87 -3.40 -24.64
C THR A 423 0.31 -4.44 -23.68
N LEU A 424 -0.70 -4.08 -22.88
CA LEU A 424 -1.37 -5.03 -21.98
C LEU A 424 -1.95 -6.22 -22.75
N GLN A 425 -2.47 -6.00 -23.96
CA GLN A 425 -3.01 -7.08 -24.80
C GLN A 425 -1.90 -7.97 -25.40
N SER A 426 -0.76 -7.39 -25.80
CA SER A 426 0.37 -8.15 -26.37
C SER A 426 1.11 -8.99 -25.33
N ASP A 427 1.22 -8.47 -24.10
CA ASP A 427 2.02 -9.07 -23.04
C ASP A 427 1.35 -10.29 -22.39
N VAL A 428 0.07 -10.54 -22.71
CA VAL A 428 -0.66 -11.70 -22.21
C VAL A 428 -0.11 -13.01 -22.79
N GLU A 429 0.16 -13.96 -21.88
CA GLU A 429 0.55 -15.34 -22.21
C GLU A 429 -0.44 -15.97 -23.19
N SER A 430 0.06 -16.80 -24.12
CA SER A 430 -0.78 -17.47 -25.14
C SER A 430 -1.93 -18.29 -24.55
N SER A 431 -1.74 -18.86 -23.35
CA SER A 431 -2.73 -19.63 -22.60
C SER A 431 -3.97 -18.83 -22.18
N VAL A 432 -3.84 -17.50 -22.01
CA VAL A 432 -4.89 -16.62 -21.49
C VAL A 432 -5.61 -15.85 -22.60
N ARG A 433 -5.01 -15.72 -23.80
CA ARG A 433 -5.54 -14.91 -24.92
C ARG A 433 -6.98 -15.23 -25.31
N THR A 434 -7.33 -16.51 -25.48
CA THR A 434 -8.71 -16.89 -25.84
C THR A 434 -9.72 -16.50 -24.77
N ALA A 435 -9.33 -16.56 -23.48
CA ALA A 435 -10.17 -16.10 -22.39
C ALA A 435 -10.26 -14.57 -22.37
N LEU A 436 -9.15 -13.87 -22.62
CA LEU A 436 -9.11 -12.41 -22.72
C LEU A 436 -10.03 -11.89 -23.84
N ASP A 437 -9.94 -12.46 -25.04
CA ASP A 437 -10.78 -12.07 -26.19
C ASP A 437 -12.27 -12.25 -25.86
N ARG A 438 -12.61 -13.33 -25.15
CA ARG A 438 -13.98 -13.58 -24.67
C ARG A 438 -14.42 -12.52 -23.66
N GLU A 439 -13.56 -12.13 -22.73
CA GLU A 439 -13.87 -11.08 -21.76
C GLU A 439 -14.01 -9.72 -22.45
N LEU A 440 -13.12 -9.36 -23.38
CA LEU A 440 -13.18 -8.09 -24.13
C LEU A 440 -14.41 -7.99 -25.05
N ALA A 441 -14.92 -9.12 -25.55
CA ALA A 441 -16.16 -9.17 -26.33
C ALA A 441 -17.43 -8.93 -25.49
N LYS A 442 -17.35 -9.07 -24.15
CA LYS A 442 -18.48 -8.74 -23.28
C LYS A 442 -18.63 -7.21 -23.18
N PRO A 443 -19.86 -6.70 -23.01
CA PRO A 443 -20.04 -5.30 -22.65
C PRO A 443 -19.28 -4.99 -21.36
N ALA A 444 -18.86 -3.73 -21.22
CA ALA A 444 -18.21 -3.28 -20.00
C ALA A 444 -19.08 -3.65 -18.78
N PRO A 445 -18.46 -4.14 -17.69
CA PRO A 445 -19.22 -4.50 -16.50
C PRO A 445 -19.93 -3.26 -15.96
N GLU A 446 -21.26 -3.24 -16.04
CA GLU A 446 -22.05 -2.21 -15.39
C GLU A 446 -21.78 -2.21 -13.88
N ASN A 447 -21.75 -1.02 -13.27
CA ASN A 447 -21.75 -0.83 -11.81
C ASN A 447 -23.09 -1.27 -11.19
N LYS A 448 -23.39 -2.56 -11.33
CA LYS A 448 -24.51 -3.22 -10.68
C LYS A 448 -24.19 -3.31 -9.20
N LEU A 449 -25.13 -2.84 -8.40
CA LEU A 449 -25.10 -3.07 -6.96
C LEU A 449 -25.14 -4.59 -6.71
N ARG A 450 -24.08 -5.10 -6.08
CA ARG A 450 -23.92 -6.51 -5.73
C ARG A 450 -23.90 -6.60 -4.21
N GLY A 451 -24.92 -7.23 -3.65
CA GLY A 451 -25.00 -7.40 -2.21
C GLY A 451 -26.32 -7.99 -1.76
N ASP A 452 -26.24 -8.83 -0.74
CA ASP A 452 -27.38 -9.40 -0.04
C ASP A 452 -27.84 -8.54 1.15
N VAL A 453 -27.03 -7.54 1.49
CA VAL A 453 -27.41 -6.39 2.31
C VAL A 453 -27.30 -5.14 1.44
N GLN A 454 -28.37 -4.37 1.32
CA GLN A 454 -28.42 -3.11 0.57
C GLN A 454 -29.08 -2.03 1.42
N VAL A 455 -28.53 -0.83 1.39
CA VAL A 455 -29.06 0.36 2.03
C VAL A 455 -29.14 1.45 0.97
N GLU A 456 -30.36 1.85 0.63
CA GLU A 456 -30.62 3.01 -0.23
C GLU A 456 -31.10 4.13 0.68
N ALA A 457 -30.37 5.25 0.70
CA ALA A 457 -30.73 6.46 1.41
C ALA A 457 -31.16 7.53 0.40
N THR A 458 -32.22 8.26 0.74
CA THR A 458 -32.69 9.44 0.01
C THR A 458 -33.08 10.52 1.01
N TRP A 459 -32.83 11.78 0.69
CA TRP A 459 -33.15 12.90 1.57
C TRP A 459 -33.56 14.14 0.78
N ASP A 460 -34.23 15.06 1.46
CA ASP A 460 -34.93 16.18 0.82
C ASP A 460 -34.01 17.39 0.53
N ASP A 461 -32.99 17.58 1.38
CA ASP A 461 -32.07 18.73 1.31
C ASP A 461 -30.92 18.49 0.32
N ASP A 462 -30.39 19.55 -0.28
CA ASP A 462 -29.26 19.48 -1.21
C ASP A 462 -27.92 19.46 -0.44
N VAL A 463 -27.65 18.33 0.22
CA VAL A 463 -26.48 18.13 1.08
C VAL A 463 -25.83 16.78 0.78
N ASP A 464 -24.51 16.73 0.67
CA ASP A 464 -23.77 15.47 0.49
C ASP A 464 -23.72 14.68 1.81
N LEU A 465 -24.36 13.51 1.82
CA LEU A 465 -24.39 12.59 2.96
C LEU A 465 -23.78 11.24 2.58
N ASP A 466 -23.06 10.65 3.54
CA ASP A 466 -22.43 9.34 3.45
C ASP A 466 -23.17 8.31 4.32
N VAL A 467 -23.44 7.13 3.76
CA VAL A 467 -24.08 5.99 4.40
C VAL A 467 -23.06 4.89 4.65
N ALA A 468 -23.08 4.33 5.86
CA ALA A 468 -22.23 3.21 6.21
C ALA A 468 -22.94 2.16 7.07
N LEU A 469 -22.51 0.90 6.94
CA LEU A 469 -22.83 -0.18 7.89
C LEU A 469 -21.64 -0.39 8.82
N ILE A 470 -21.89 -0.27 10.12
CA ILE A 470 -20.87 -0.43 11.16
C ILE A 470 -21.08 -1.77 11.84
N GLY A 471 -20.14 -2.70 11.63
CA GLY A 471 -20.13 -3.97 12.33
C GLY A 471 -19.58 -3.86 13.75
N ARG A 472 -19.98 -4.78 14.63
CA ARG A 472 -19.49 -4.85 16.02
C ARG A 472 -17.97 -4.94 16.17
N ASN A 473 -17.26 -5.53 15.21
CA ASN A 473 -15.80 -5.62 15.25
C ASN A 473 -15.12 -4.42 14.58
N GLY A 474 -15.86 -3.34 14.35
CA GLY A 474 -15.31 -2.09 13.82
C GLY A 474 -15.19 -2.02 12.32
N GLN A 475 -15.62 -3.04 11.58
CA GLN A 475 -15.65 -2.94 10.13
C GLN A 475 -16.65 -1.85 9.73
N ARG A 476 -16.18 -0.83 9.03
CA ARG A 476 -17.03 0.13 8.34
C ARG A 476 -17.18 -0.27 6.88
N TYR A 477 -18.39 -0.64 6.47
CA TYR A 477 -18.74 -0.81 5.06
C TYR A 477 -19.38 0.48 4.58
N SER A 478 -18.74 1.15 3.62
CA SER A 478 -19.23 2.41 3.03
C SER A 478 -18.78 2.48 1.58
N TRP A 479 -19.16 3.52 0.83
CA TRP A 479 -18.64 3.68 -0.54
C TRP A 479 -17.11 3.77 -0.62
N LEU A 480 -16.42 4.14 0.48
CA LEU A 480 -14.97 4.04 0.58
C LEU A 480 -14.47 2.60 0.46
N GLY A 481 -15.35 1.59 0.52
CA GLY A 481 -15.07 0.17 0.35
C GLY A 481 -14.82 -0.59 1.66
N ASP A 482 -14.19 -1.76 1.55
CA ASP A 482 -13.64 -2.52 2.66
C ASP A 482 -12.39 -3.30 2.19
N PRO A 483 -11.52 -3.76 3.10
CA PRO A 483 -10.28 -4.46 2.74
C PRO A 483 -10.46 -5.73 1.89
N LYS A 484 -11.66 -6.31 1.84
CA LYS A 484 -11.97 -7.50 1.03
C LYS A 484 -12.72 -7.18 -0.25
N ALA A 485 -12.87 -5.90 -0.60
CA ALA A 485 -13.61 -5.43 -1.79
C ALA A 485 -15.01 -6.07 -1.93
N ARG A 486 -15.73 -6.16 -0.80
CA ARG A 486 -17.10 -6.69 -0.65
C ARG A 486 -18.19 -5.66 -0.87
N VAL A 487 -17.82 -4.40 -0.95
CA VAL A 487 -18.75 -3.29 -1.06
C VAL A 487 -18.87 -2.85 -2.52
N THR A 488 -20.11 -2.56 -2.92
CA THR A 488 -20.43 -1.80 -4.13
C THR A 488 -21.32 -0.63 -3.72
N SER A 489 -21.14 0.52 -4.36
CA SER A 489 -21.91 1.72 -4.08
C SER A 489 -22.41 2.37 -5.37
N ARG A 490 -23.35 3.30 -5.22
CA ARG A 490 -23.84 4.16 -6.27
C ARG A 490 -24.17 5.52 -5.68
N ASP A 491 -23.97 6.56 -6.48
CA ASP A 491 -24.32 7.94 -6.12
C ASP A 491 -23.56 8.45 -4.87
N ALA A 492 -22.34 7.96 -4.63
CA ALA A 492 -21.51 8.33 -3.46
C ALA A 492 -21.10 9.82 -3.39
N THR A 493 -21.30 10.56 -4.48
CA THR A 493 -21.05 12.01 -4.57
C THR A 493 -22.34 12.79 -4.79
N SER A 494 -23.51 12.13 -4.75
CA SER A 494 -24.80 12.80 -4.93
C SER A 494 -25.22 13.50 -3.66
N THR A 495 -25.82 14.68 -3.82
CA THR A 495 -26.34 15.51 -2.74
C THR A 495 -27.75 15.13 -2.28
N ARG A 496 -28.33 14.03 -2.78
CA ARG A 496 -29.74 13.65 -2.48
C ARG A 496 -29.99 12.18 -2.27
N ARG A 497 -29.06 11.33 -2.67
CA ARG A 497 -29.20 9.88 -2.57
C ARG A 497 -27.86 9.20 -2.47
N GLU A 498 -27.80 8.09 -1.78
CA GLU A 498 -26.67 7.18 -1.85
C GLU A 498 -27.18 5.75 -1.74
N THR A 499 -26.59 4.82 -2.49
CA THR A 499 -26.88 3.40 -2.30
C THR A 499 -25.61 2.60 -2.03
N LEU A 500 -25.66 1.82 -0.96
CA LEU A 500 -24.61 0.92 -0.51
C LEU A 500 -25.09 -0.52 -0.62
N ALA A 501 -24.26 -1.42 -1.13
CA ALA A 501 -24.52 -2.85 -1.14
C ALA A 501 -23.28 -3.64 -0.69
N VAL A 502 -23.48 -4.58 0.24
CA VAL A 502 -22.43 -5.45 0.77
C VAL A 502 -22.78 -6.89 0.43
N PHE A 503 -21.88 -7.59 -0.26
CA PHE A 503 -22.06 -9.02 -0.52
C PHE A 503 -21.38 -9.87 0.55
N ASN A 504 -22.05 -10.96 0.95
CA ASN A 504 -21.57 -11.87 1.98
C ASN A 504 -21.21 -11.14 3.29
N ALA A 505 -22.06 -10.19 3.70
CA ALA A 505 -21.89 -9.53 4.99
C ALA A 505 -21.86 -10.59 6.13
N PRO A 506 -20.86 -10.57 7.03
CA PRO A 506 -20.77 -11.53 8.11
C PRO A 506 -22.03 -11.59 8.99
N LYS A 507 -22.24 -12.70 9.71
CA LYS A 507 -23.25 -12.71 10.80
C LYS A 507 -22.88 -11.68 11.87
N GLY A 508 -23.87 -11.01 12.43
CA GLY A 508 -23.65 -10.00 13.44
C GLY A 508 -24.69 -8.90 13.43
N ASP A 509 -24.51 -7.96 14.35
CA ASP A 509 -25.30 -6.74 14.45
C ASP A 509 -24.54 -5.60 13.76
N TYR A 510 -25.29 -4.81 13.00
CA TYR A 510 -24.80 -3.66 12.26
C TYR A 510 -25.64 -2.44 12.60
N VAL A 511 -24.97 -1.30 12.72
CA VAL A 511 -25.61 0.02 12.79
C VAL A 511 -25.50 0.68 11.42
N VAL A 512 -26.60 1.22 10.92
CA VAL A 512 -26.61 2.08 9.72
C VAL A 512 -26.32 3.50 10.19
N GLU A 513 -25.12 4.00 9.88
CA GLU A 513 -24.68 5.36 10.15
C GLU A 513 -24.95 6.23 8.91
N VAL A 514 -25.50 7.42 9.12
CA VAL A 514 -25.59 8.50 8.12
C VAL A 514 -24.72 9.65 8.61
N THR A 515 -23.86 10.16 7.75
CA THR A 515 -22.80 11.13 8.07
C THR A 515 -22.83 12.28 7.08
N ARG A 516 -22.51 13.51 7.48
CA ARG A 516 -22.31 14.61 6.53
C ARG A 516 -20.94 14.47 5.86
N ALA A 517 -20.87 14.60 4.56
CA ALA A 517 -19.63 14.55 3.79
C ALA A 517 -18.86 15.89 3.75
N GLY A 518 -18.90 16.65 4.85
CA GLY A 518 -18.25 17.95 4.91
C GLY A 518 -18.49 18.75 6.18
N GLN A 519 -18.07 20.02 6.16
CA GLN A 519 -18.30 20.99 7.23
C GLN A 519 -19.51 21.89 6.99
N ASP A 520 -20.00 21.91 5.75
CA ASP A 520 -21.08 22.79 5.33
C ASP A 520 -22.44 22.29 5.84
N GLY A 521 -23.27 23.21 6.35
CA GLY A 521 -24.63 22.90 6.79
C GLY A 521 -24.74 22.00 8.02
N ARG A 522 -23.70 21.90 8.87
CA ARG A 522 -23.63 21.03 10.05
C ARG A 522 -24.80 21.14 11.02
N ASP A 523 -25.37 22.34 11.13
CA ASP A 523 -26.39 22.66 12.12
C ASP A 523 -27.83 22.56 11.56
N ALA A 524 -27.99 22.43 10.24
CA ALA A 524 -29.30 22.37 9.61
C ALA A 524 -29.84 20.93 9.63
N PRO A 525 -30.97 20.63 10.27
CA PRO A 525 -31.48 19.26 10.35
C PRO A 525 -31.89 18.75 8.97
N VAL A 526 -31.37 17.59 8.56
CA VAL A 526 -31.72 16.94 7.27
C VAL A 526 -32.66 15.77 7.53
N ARG A 527 -33.70 15.65 6.72
CA ARG A 527 -34.68 14.56 6.81
C ARG A 527 -34.60 13.66 5.58
N GLY A 528 -34.75 12.36 5.80
CA GLY A 528 -34.71 11.40 4.71
C GLY A 528 -35.24 10.03 5.10
N THR A 529 -35.10 9.09 4.17
CA THR A 529 -35.54 7.71 4.32
C THR A 529 -34.44 6.73 3.94
N LEU A 530 -34.32 5.66 4.73
CA LEU A 530 -33.48 4.51 4.46
C LEU A 530 -34.36 3.34 4.04
N LYS A 531 -34.16 2.84 2.81
CA LYS A 531 -34.69 1.56 2.37
C LYS A 531 -33.62 0.50 2.53
N VAL A 532 -33.78 -0.33 3.55
CA VAL A 532 -32.83 -1.38 3.93
C VAL A 532 -33.36 -2.73 3.47
N ARG A 533 -32.57 -3.46 2.69
CA ARG A 533 -32.85 -4.83 2.25
C ARG A 533 -31.76 -5.77 2.78
N ALA A 534 -32.11 -6.79 3.54
CA ALA A 534 -31.17 -7.76 4.07
C ALA A 534 -31.77 -9.17 4.12
N ALA A 535 -31.09 -10.16 3.51
CA ALA A 535 -31.48 -11.57 3.55
C ALA A 535 -32.99 -11.83 3.30
N GLY A 536 -33.55 -11.18 2.27
CA GLY A 536 -34.97 -11.30 1.89
C GLY A 536 -35.94 -10.39 2.64
N THR A 537 -35.52 -9.71 3.71
CA THR A 537 -36.33 -8.73 4.44
C THR A 537 -36.08 -7.33 3.88
N THR A 538 -37.13 -6.52 3.73
CA THR A 538 -37.02 -5.11 3.33
C THR A 538 -37.80 -4.24 4.32
N GLN A 539 -37.21 -3.13 4.75
CA GLN A 539 -37.85 -2.14 5.61
C GLN A 539 -37.50 -0.73 5.14
N VAL A 540 -38.43 0.21 5.34
CA VAL A 540 -38.21 1.64 5.09
C VAL A 540 -38.24 2.36 6.44
N ILE A 541 -37.17 3.07 6.77
CA ILE A 541 -36.97 3.72 8.06
C ILE A 541 -36.70 5.21 7.81
N PRO A 542 -37.52 6.13 8.36
CA PRO A 542 -37.20 7.56 8.31
C PRO A 542 -36.01 7.86 9.22
N PHE A 543 -35.20 8.85 8.85
CA PHE A 543 -34.12 9.35 9.69
C PHE A 543 -34.11 10.88 9.74
N VAL A 544 -33.55 11.42 10.81
CA VAL A 544 -33.32 12.86 10.99
C VAL A 544 -31.87 13.04 11.42
N LEU A 545 -31.11 13.79 10.64
CA LEU A 545 -29.71 14.12 10.90
C LEU A 545 -29.61 15.55 11.44
N SER A 546 -29.41 15.71 12.75
CA SER A 546 -29.36 17.03 13.41
C SER A 546 -27.94 17.51 13.73
N GLY A 547 -26.91 16.75 13.34
CA GLY A 547 -25.52 17.09 13.61
C GLY A 547 -24.58 16.49 12.55
N PRO A 548 -23.32 16.16 12.89
CA PRO A 548 -22.38 15.61 11.92
C PRO A 548 -22.74 14.19 11.47
N ARG A 549 -23.49 13.45 12.29
CA ARG A 549 -23.92 12.07 12.00
C ARG A 549 -25.11 11.64 12.84
N THR A 550 -25.76 10.56 12.43
CA THR A 550 -26.82 9.87 13.18
C THR A 550 -26.79 8.37 12.93
N ASP A 551 -27.13 7.59 13.95
CA ASP A 551 -27.36 6.15 13.85
C ASP A 551 -28.83 5.93 13.52
N ALA A 552 -29.12 5.57 12.28
CA ALA A 552 -30.47 5.66 11.72
C ALA A 552 -31.23 4.32 11.72
N ALA A 553 -30.52 3.19 11.73
CA ALA A 553 -31.15 1.87 11.78
C ALA A 553 -30.20 0.80 12.29
N ARG A 554 -30.75 -0.35 12.66
CA ARG A 554 -30.04 -1.57 13.00
C ARG A 554 -30.39 -2.69 12.02
N VAL A 555 -29.37 -3.42 11.59
CA VAL A 555 -29.50 -4.65 10.79
C VAL A 555 -28.81 -5.78 11.54
N ARG A 556 -29.54 -6.87 11.81
CA ARG A 556 -28.97 -8.07 12.44
C ARG A 556 -29.06 -9.25 11.49
N ILE A 557 -27.93 -9.90 11.25
CA ILE A 557 -27.78 -11.02 10.32
C ILE A 557 -27.46 -12.28 11.11
N TYR A 558 -28.25 -13.33 10.91
CA TYR A 558 -28.12 -14.59 11.62
C TYR A 558 -28.50 -15.79 10.74
N TYR A 559 -28.16 -16.99 11.20
CA TYR A 559 -28.48 -18.23 10.51
C TYR A 559 -29.45 -19.05 11.34
N THR A 560 -30.45 -19.63 10.70
CA THR A 560 -31.32 -20.65 11.28
C THR A 560 -31.08 -21.97 10.56
N SER A 561 -31.02 -23.08 11.27
CA SER A 561 -30.85 -24.40 10.66
C SER A 561 -32.17 -25.16 10.58
N ARG A 562 -32.38 -25.91 9.50
CA ARG A 562 -33.41 -26.95 9.40
C ARG A 562 -32.82 -28.25 8.86
N LEU A 563 -33.38 -29.37 9.28
CA LEU A 563 -33.00 -30.69 8.78
C LEU A 563 -33.85 -31.01 7.54
N VAL A 564 -33.19 -31.42 6.46
CA VAL A 564 -33.83 -31.79 5.19
C VAL A 564 -33.38 -33.20 4.80
N PRO A 565 -34.28 -34.09 4.35
CA PRO A 565 -33.91 -35.42 3.88
C PRO A 565 -32.90 -35.36 2.73
N VAL A 566 -31.92 -36.27 2.71
CA VAL A 566 -31.02 -36.46 1.58
C VAL A 566 -31.74 -37.35 0.56
N SER A 567 -32.25 -36.74 -0.51
CA SER A 567 -32.89 -37.46 -1.62
C SER A 567 -31.84 -37.97 -2.61
N GLY A 568 -31.80 -39.28 -2.83
CA GLY A 568 -30.89 -39.94 -3.78
C GLY A 568 -29.59 -40.38 -3.13
N TRP A 569 -29.46 -41.70 -2.92
CA TRP A 569 -28.19 -42.40 -2.74
C TRP A 569 -27.94 -43.23 -3.98
#